data_AF-A0AAT9HFW9-F1
#
_entry.id   AF-A0AAT9HFW9-F1
#
_cell.length_a   1.000
_cell.length_b   1.000
_cell.length_c   1.000
_cell.angle_alpha   90.00
_cell.angle_beta   90.00
_cell.angle_gamma   90.00
#
_symmetry.space_group_name_H-M   'P 1'
#
loop_
_entity.id
_entity.type
_entity.pdbx_description
1 polymer ?
#
loop_
_entity_poly.entity_id
_entity_poly.type
_entity_poly.pdbx_seq_one_letter_code
_entity_poly.pdbx_strand_id
1 'polypeptide(L)'
;MGERAAEAGFGLRSLVSAHLTGARDAWPRGAADSADGALAAVQQAVDAFAEGYERAQRMAVRQEEAARREFIDDLLYGRSDLGRLAERAERFGLRLSHEHAVAVAQGVAAYDEGDPVPRQVERALIARFGDRSILLTTKDGRLLCIAPGHHTEVLTYFAKQAHAATDGGQVAIGRPQSGPGGVVQSYEEALSSLEIAERLGLDDPVLRAADLLVYPVLARDRQAMADLVHNTLGPLTTARGGAEPCWTRSPRTSTQAVSPRRRPGGCR
;
A
#
# COMPACT_ATOMS: atom_id res chain seq x y z
N MET A 1 -7.84 -12.06 -35.73
CA MET A 1 -9.29 -12.15 -35.44
C MET A 1 -9.53 -12.54 -33.98
N GLY A 2 -8.80 -13.50 -33.41
CA GLY A 2 -8.87 -13.81 -31.96
C GLY A 2 -8.61 -12.58 -31.07
N GLU A 3 -7.64 -11.74 -31.42
CA GLU A 3 -7.33 -10.49 -30.70
C GLU A 3 -8.51 -9.49 -30.71
N ARG A 4 -9.01 -9.11 -31.89
CA ARG A 4 -10.21 -8.27 -32.04
C ARG A 4 -11.46 -8.83 -31.34
N ALA A 5 -11.57 -10.15 -31.23
CA ALA A 5 -12.70 -10.79 -30.57
C ALA A 5 -12.58 -10.77 -29.03
N ALA A 6 -11.35 -10.85 -28.51
CA ALA A 6 -11.05 -10.62 -27.10
C ALA A 6 -11.32 -9.15 -26.72
N GLU A 7 -10.90 -8.20 -27.55
CA GLU A 7 -11.17 -6.76 -27.37
C GLU A 7 -12.68 -6.44 -27.37
N ALA A 8 -13.46 -7.17 -28.18
CA ALA A 8 -14.92 -7.02 -28.25
C ALA A 8 -15.68 -7.81 -27.17
N GLY A 9 -15.00 -8.46 -26.22
CA GLY A 9 -15.61 -9.14 -25.07
C GLY A 9 -16.30 -10.47 -25.37
N PHE A 10 -16.01 -11.09 -26.53
CA PHE A 10 -16.60 -12.38 -26.87
C PHE A 10 -15.89 -13.53 -26.13
N GLY A 11 -16.67 -14.45 -25.56
CA GLY A 11 -16.13 -15.64 -24.91
C GLY A 11 -15.52 -16.63 -25.91
N LEU A 12 -14.35 -17.18 -25.58
CA LEU A 12 -13.60 -18.14 -26.41
C LEU A 12 -14.48 -19.31 -26.89
N ARG A 13 -15.35 -19.84 -26.03
CA ARG A 13 -16.30 -20.91 -26.36
C ARG A 13 -17.24 -20.53 -27.51
N SER A 14 -17.78 -19.32 -27.50
CA SER A 14 -18.76 -18.85 -28.48
C SER A 14 -18.12 -18.68 -29.86
N LEU A 15 -16.88 -18.21 -29.88
CA LEU A 15 -16.10 -18.00 -31.10
C LEU A 15 -15.66 -19.32 -31.73
N VAL A 16 -15.15 -20.27 -30.92
CA VAL A 16 -14.82 -21.62 -31.37
C VAL A 16 -16.06 -22.31 -31.92
N SER A 17 -17.21 -22.20 -31.25
CA SER A 17 -18.47 -22.76 -31.73
C SER A 17 -18.92 -22.14 -33.06
N ALA A 18 -18.79 -20.83 -33.25
CA ALA A 18 -19.14 -20.17 -34.51
C ALA A 18 -18.25 -20.61 -35.67
N HIS A 19 -16.96 -20.80 -35.41
CA HIS A 19 -16.00 -21.25 -36.42
C HIS A 19 -16.23 -22.73 -36.79
N LEU A 20 -16.51 -23.59 -35.81
CA LEU A 20 -16.87 -24.99 -36.03
C LEU A 20 -18.19 -25.13 -36.81
N THR A 21 -19.18 -24.27 -36.55
CA THR A 21 -20.43 -24.24 -37.33
C THR A 21 -20.16 -23.84 -38.78
N GLY A 22 -19.37 -22.78 -39.02
CA GLY A 22 -19.00 -22.38 -40.38
C GLY A 22 -18.19 -23.44 -41.13
N ALA A 23 -17.30 -24.15 -40.45
CA ALA A 23 -16.56 -25.27 -41.03
C ALA A 23 -17.46 -26.47 -41.37
N ARG A 24 -18.50 -26.71 -40.56
CA ARG A 24 -19.51 -27.74 -40.81
C ARG A 24 -20.38 -27.40 -42.01
N ASP A 25 -20.72 -26.13 -42.19
CA ASP A 25 -21.51 -25.65 -43.34
C ASP A 25 -20.71 -25.70 -44.64
N ALA A 26 -19.39 -25.50 -44.57
CA ALA A 26 -18.47 -25.57 -45.71
C ALA A 26 -17.89 -26.98 -45.96
N TRP A 27 -18.37 -28.01 -45.26
CA TRP A 27 -17.79 -29.35 -45.29
C TRP A 27 -17.83 -29.97 -46.70
N PRO A 28 -16.67 -30.37 -47.28
CA PRO A 28 -16.64 -30.99 -48.59
C PRO A 28 -17.32 -32.37 -48.56
N ARG A 29 -18.31 -32.57 -49.44
CA ARG A 29 -19.01 -33.86 -49.57
C ARG A 29 -18.26 -34.75 -50.57
N GLY A 30 -17.34 -35.57 -50.09
CA GLY A 30 -16.71 -36.66 -50.85
C GLY A 30 -15.22 -36.90 -50.54
N ALA A 31 -14.84 -38.19 -50.47
CA ALA A 31 -13.51 -38.78 -50.17
C ALA A 31 -12.95 -38.55 -48.74
N ALA A 32 -12.46 -39.63 -48.13
CA ALA A 32 -11.95 -39.63 -46.75
C ALA A 32 -10.72 -38.71 -46.55
N ASP A 33 -9.82 -38.62 -47.54
CA ASP A 33 -8.65 -37.73 -47.51
C ASP A 33 -9.04 -36.24 -47.47
N SER A 34 -10.22 -35.90 -48.00
CA SER A 34 -10.79 -34.55 -47.93
C SER A 34 -11.32 -34.21 -46.54
N ALA A 35 -11.71 -35.22 -45.75
CA ALA A 35 -12.19 -35.03 -44.39
C ALA A 35 -11.03 -34.74 -43.42
N ASP A 36 -9.92 -35.47 -43.55
CA ASP A 36 -8.74 -35.26 -42.70
C ASP A 36 -8.06 -33.92 -42.98
N GLY A 37 -7.96 -33.52 -44.25
CA GLY A 37 -7.45 -32.19 -44.63
C GLY A 37 -8.34 -31.04 -44.13
N ALA A 38 -9.66 -31.20 -44.17
CA ALA A 38 -10.61 -30.23 -43.61
C ALA A 38 -10.50 -30.17 -42.08
N LEU A 39 -10.39 -31.31 -41.41
CA LEU A 39 -10.23 -31.37 -39.95
C LEU A 39 -8.91 -30.74 -39.50
N ALA A 40 -7.82 -30.97 -40.23
CA ALA A 40 -6.51 -30.36 -39.98
C ALA A 40 -6.55 -28.84 -40.17
N ALA A 41 -7.24 -28.34 -41.20
CA ALA A 41 -7.41 -26.90 -41.42
C ALA A 41 -8.24 -26.25 -40.30
N VAL A 42 -9.29 -26.92 -39.83
CA VAL A 42 -10.10 -26.46 -38.68
C VAL A 42 -9.27 -26.45 -37.40
N GLN A 43 -8.47 -27.49 -37.16
CA GLN A 43 -7.59 -27.56 -36.00
C GLN A 43 -6.57 -26.41 -36.01
N GLN A 44 -5.88 -26.19 -37.14
CA GLN A 44 -4.93 -25.08 -37.29
C GLN A 44 -5.59 -23.71 -37.08
N ALA A 45 -6.82 -23.54 -37.56
CA ALA A 45 -7.57 -22.30 -37.32
C ALA A 45 -7.87 -22.13 -35.83
N VAL A 46 -8.43 -23.14 -35.17
CA VAL A 46 -8.76 -23.10 -33.73
C VAL A 46 -7.52 -22.84 -32.87
N ASP A 47 -6.38 -23.47 -33.18
CA ASP A 47 -5.11 -23.26 -32.47
C ASP A 47 -4.62 -21.81 -32.63
N ALA A 48 -4.59 -21.29 -33.85
CA ALA A 48 -4.22 -19.89 -34.10
C ALA A 48 -5.18 -18.88 -33.44
N PHE A 49 -6.46 -19.23 -33.32
CA PHE A 49 -7.46 -18.43 -32.60
C PHE A 49 -7.25 -18.45 -31.08
N ALA A 50 -7.02 -19.63 -30.50
CA ALA A 50 -6.74 -19.80 -29.08
C ALA A 50 -5.48 -19.02 -28.68
N GLU A 51 -4.40 -19.17 -29.45
CA GLU A 51 -3.17 -18.41 -29.25
C GLU A 51 -3.40 -16.89 -29.31
N GLY A 52 -4.20 -16.42 -30.28
CA GLY A 52 -4.53 -15.00 -30.42
C GLY A 52 -5.35 -14.46 -29.25
N TYR A 53 -6.31 -15.25 -28.77
CA TYR A 53 -7.15 -14.89 -27.62
C TYR A 53 -6.33 -14.87 -26.32
N GLU A 54 -5.51 -15.89 -26.07
CA GLU A 54 -4.63 -15.93 -24.90
C GLU A 54 -3.60 -14.80 -24.90
N ARG A 55 -3.07 -14.43 -26.08
CA ARG A 55 -2.12 -13.34 -26.21
C ARG A 55 -2.80 -11.99 -25.94
N ALA A 56 -4.01 -11.77 -26.47
CA ALA A 56 -4.81 -10.58 -26.20
C ALA A 56 -5.24 -10.48 -24.73
N GLN A 57 -5.67 -11.58 -24.12
CA GLN A 57 -6.01 -11.64 -22.70
C GLN A 57 -4.79 -11.31 -21.83
N ARG A 58 -3.62 -11.88 -22.14
CA ARG A 58 -2.36 -11.54 -21.45
C ARG A 58 -1.99 -10.07 -21.63
N MET A 59 -2.16 -9.50 -22.81
CA MET A 59 -1.89 -8.08 -23.06
C MET A 59 -2.86 -7.17 -22.31
N ALA A 60 -4.15 -7.51 -22.28
CA ALA A 60 -5.16 -6.77 -21.52
C ALA A 60 -4.85 -6.76 -20.02
N VAL A 61 -4.50 -7.91 -19.43
CA VAL A 61 -4.08 -8.01 -18.03
C VAL A 61 -2.85 -7.14 -17.75
N ARG A 62 -1.82 -7.20 -18.61
CA ARG A 62 -0.62 -6.38 -18.46
C ARG A 62 -0.90 -4.88 -18.59
N GLN A 63 -1.81 -4.47 -19.48
CA GLN A 63 -2.20 -3.07 -19.64
C GLN A 63 -2.96 -2.58 -18.41
N GLU A 64 -3.82 -3.41 -17.83
CA GLU A 64 -4.53 -3.09 -16.59
C GLU A 64 -3.58 -2.98 -15.39
N GLU A 65 -2.64 -3.92 -15.24
CA GLU A 65 -1.57 -3.88 -14.24
C GLU A 65 -0.70 -2.61 -14.40
N ALA A 66 -0.31 -2.27 -15.65
CA ALA A 66 0.48 -1.07 -15.93
C ALA A 66 -0.28 0.23 -15.61
N ALA A 67 -1.56 0.32 -15.98
CA ALA A 67 -2.40 1.49 -15.69
C ALA A 67 -2.66 1.66 -14.19
N ARG A 68 -2.79 0.53 -13.46
CA ARG A 68 -2.90 0.48 -12.00
C ARG A 68 -1.62 1.01 -11.34
N ARG A 69 -0.45 0.56 -11.82
CA ARG A 69 0.85 0.99 -11.32
C ARG A 69 1.09 2.47 -11.53
N GLU A 70 0.86 2.96 -12.76
CA GLU A 70 0.99 4.38 -13.09
C GLU A 70 0.11 5.24 -12.18
N PHE A 71 -1.14 4.81 -11.92
CA PHE A 71 -2.01 5.51 -10.99
C PHE A 71 -1.45 5.57 -9.56
N ILE A 72 -0.87 4.48 -9.05
CA ILE A 72 -0.25 4.49 -7.72
C ILE A 72 0.98 5.38 -7.69
N ASP A 73 1.80 5.37 -8.73
CA ASP A 73 2.96 6.26 -8.79
C ASP A 73 2.52 7.73 -8.85
N ASP A 74 1.50 8.05 -9.63
CA ASP A 74 0.88 9.38 -9.65
C ASP A 74 0.33 9.79 -8.28
N LEU A 75 -0.31 8.85 -7.57
CA LEU A 75 -0.85 9.05 -6.22
C LEU A 75 0.27 9.30 -5.20
N LEU A 76 1.32 8.49 -5.21
CA LEU A 76 2.42 8.56 -4.23
C LEU A 76 3.36 9.74 -4.45
N TYR A 77 3.58 10.17 -5.70
CA TYR A 77 4.46 11.30 -5.99
C TYR A 77 3.72 12.63 -6.17
N GLY A 78 2.38 12.64 -6.06
CA GLY A 78 1.57 13.85 -6.15
C GLY A 78 1.71 14.60 -7.48
N ARG A 79 2.05 13.89 -8.57
CA ARG A 79 2.34 14.51 -9.88
C ARG A 79 1.10 14.83 -10.71
N SER A 80 -0.09 14.47 -10.23
CA SER A 80 -1.35 14.59 -10.96
C SER A 80 -2.33 15.54 -10.28
N ASP A 81 -3.13 16.25 -11.08
CA ASP A 81 -4.26 17.04 -10.59
C ASP A 81 -5.25 16.17 -9.80
N LEU A 82 -5.62 16.61 -8.59
CA LEU A 82 -6.48 15.88 -7.67
C LEU A 82 -7.83 15.44 -8.29
N GLY A 83 -8.36 16.21 -9.24
CA GLY A 83 -9.59 15.86 -9.95
C GLY A 83 -9.44 14.65 -10.87
N ARG A 84 -8.34 14.60 -11.65
CA ARG A 84 -8.04 13.45 -12.54
C ARG A 84 -7.63 12.21 -11.75
N LEU A 85 -6.97 12.42 -10.61
CA LEU A 85 -6.62 11.36 -9.67
C LEU A 85 -7.88 10.75 -9.03
N ALA A 86 -8.86 11.57 -8.64
CA ALA A 86 -10.12 11.11 -8.04
C ALA A 86 -10.96 10.25 -9.02
N GLU A 87 -11.06 10.66 -10.29
CA GLU A 87 -11.78 9.88 -11.31
C GLU A 87 -11.13 8.51 -11.56
N ARG A 88 -9.78 8.46 -11.63
CA ARG A 88 -9.05 7.20 -11.74
C ARG A 88 -9.17 6.35 -10.47
N ALA A 89 -9.16 6.96 -9.29
CA ALA A 89 -9.28 6.25 -8.02
C ALA A 89 -10.60 5.48 -7.92
N GLU A 90 -11.73 6.10 -8.32
CA GLU A 90 -13.03 5.43 -8.30
C GLU A 90 -13.07 4.21 -9.23
N ARG A 91 -12.43 4.29 -10.40
CA ARG A 91 -12.30 3.15 -11.33
C ARG A 91 -11.57 1.96 -10.70
N PHE A 92 -10.59 2.22 -9.84
CA PHE A 92 -9.83 1.19 -9.13
C PHE A 92 -10.43 0.83 -7.75
N GLY A 93 -11.64 1.31 -7.43
CA GLY A 93 -12.33 1.01 -6.17
C GLY A 93 -11.84 1.81 -4.96
N LEU A 94 -11.04 2.86 -5.17
CA LEU A 94 -10.56 3.76 -4.12
C LEU A 94 -11.43 5.01 -4.07
N ARG A 95 -11.95 5.33 -2.88
CA ARG A 95 -12.76 6.53 -2.66
C ARG A 95 -11.98 7.54 -1.83
N LEU A 96 -11.23 8.45 -2.44
CA LEU A 96 -10.34 9.40 -1.74
C LEU A 96 -11.01 10.26 -0.62
N SER A 97 -12.34 10.30 -0.56
CA SER A 97 -13.12 10.89 0.52
C SER A 97 -13.11 10.10 1.83
N HIS A 98 -12.82 8.80 1.77
CA HIS A 98 -12.78 7.90 2.92
C HIS A 98 -11.35 7.77 3.45
N GLU A 99 -11.25 7.28 4.69
CA GLU A 99 -9.97 6.89 5.28
C GLU A 99 -9.39 5.69 4.54
N HIS A 100 -8.10 5.77 4.22
CA HIS A 100 -7.34 4.66 3.66
C HIS A 100 -6.14 4.37 4.54
N ALA A 101 -5.80 3.09 4.64
CA ALA A 101 -4.59 2.63 5.29
C ALA A 101 -3.77 1.81 4.29
N VAL A 102 -2.45 1.94 4.38
CA VAL A 102 -1.49 1.28 3.49
C VAL A 102 -0.66 0.30 4.31
N ALA A 103 -0.56 -0.94 3.83
CA ALA A 103 0.40 -1.91 4.32
C ALA A 103 1.54 -2.08 3.31
N VAL A 104 2.77 -2.12 3.80
CA VAL A 104 3.98 -2.29 3.01
C VAL A 104 4.70 -3.53 3.53
N ALA A 105 4.82 -4.55 2.69
CA ALA A 105 5.59 -5.75 2.98
C ALA A 105 6.98 -5.64 2.35
N GLN A 106 7.99 -5.99 3.13
CA GLN A 106 9.40 -6.06 2.73
C GLN A 106 9.89 -7.50 2.95
N GLY A 107 10.20 -8.18 1.86
CA GLY A 107 10.80 -9.52 1.90
C GLY A 107 12.31 -9.46 2.14
N VAL A 108 12.92 -10.62 2.39
CA VAL A 108 14.38 -10.78 2.45
C VAL A 108 15.03 -10.49 1.08
N ALA A 109 14.32 -10.83 0.01
CA ALA A 109 14.62 -10.40 -1.35
C ALA A 109 13.61 -9.33 -1.79
N ALA A 110 14.06 -8.40 -2.63
CA ALA A 110 13.19 -7.43 -3.28
C ALA A 110 12.19 -8.14 -4.19
N TYR A 111 10.91 -7.76 -4.12
CA TYR A 111 9.88 -8.28 -5.01
C TYR A 111 10.06 -7.76 -6.43
N ASP A 112 10.05 -8.66 -7.40
CA ASP A 112 9.93 -8.32 -8.81
C ASP A 112 8.48 -8.44 -9.29
N GLU A 113 8.12 -7.70 -10.33
CA GLU A 113 6.77 -7.62 -10.90
C GLU A 113 6.30 -8.95 -11.52
N GLY A 114 7.26 -9.83 -11.83
CA GLY A 114 7.03 -11.19 -12.31
C GLY A 114 6.89 -12.25 -11.22
N ASP A 115 7.10 -11.90 -9.95
CA ASP A 115 7.18 -12.89 -8.88
C ASP A 115 5.82 -13.57 -8.63
N PRO A 116 5.84 -14.86 -8.26
CA PRO A 116 4.62 -15.58 -7.92
C PRO A 116 3.98 -15.05 -6.63
N VAL A 117 4.77 -14.41 -5.76
CA VAL A 117 4.34 -13.98 -4.42
C VAL A 117 3.26 -12.88 -4.46
N PRO A 118 3.45 -11.72 -5.14
CA PRO A 118 2.39 -10.73 -5.29
C PRO A 118 1.07 -11.32 -5.81
N ARG A 119 1.13 -12.19 -6.83
CA ARG A 119 -0.04 -12.85 -7.43
C ARG A 119 -0.72 -13.84 -6.48
N GLN A 120 0.06 -14.57 -5.69
CA GLN A 120 -0.47 -15.49 -4.68
C GLN A 120 -1.22 -14.72 -3.59
N VAL A 121 -0.63 -13.63 -3.10
CA VAL A 121 -1.23 -12.77 -2.07
C VAL A 121 -2.50 -12.09 -2.60
N GLU A 122 -2.49 -11.60 -3.84
CA GLU A 122 -3.66 -11.02 -4.51
C GLU A 122 -4.83 -12.00 -4.56
N ARG A 123 -4.58 -13.23 -5.06
CA ARG A 123 -5.59 -14.29 -5.15
C ARG A 123 -6.17 -14.64 -3.79
N ALA A 124 -5.33 -14.69 -2.75
CA ALA A 124 -5.76 -15.00 -1.39
C ALA A 124 -6.67 -13.89 -0.81
N LEU A 125 -6.37 -12.62 -1.11
CA LEU A 125 -7.19 -11.47 -0.70
C LEU A 125 -8.53 -11.47 -1.42
N ILE A 126 -8.53 -11.61 -2.74
CA ILE A 126 -9.75 -11.63 -3.57
C ILE A 126 -10.67 -12.78 -3.15
N ALA A 127 -10.11 -13.98 -2.91
CA ALA A 127 -10.89 -15.14 -2.47
C ALA A 127 -11.58 -14.91 -1.11
N ARG A 128 -11.00 -14.08 -0.23
CA ARG A 128 -11.47 -13.87 1.14
C ARG A 128 -12.41 -12.65 1.29
N PHE A 129 -12.13 -11.56 0.56
CA PHE A 129 -12.77 -10.26 0.75
C PHE A 129 -13.42 -9.69 -0.53
N GLY A 130 -13.19 -10.31 -1.70
CA GLY A 130 -13.65 -9.78 -2.99
C GLY A 130 -12.74 -8.69 -3.56
N ASP A 131 -13.22 -8.05 -4.64
CA ASP A 131 -12.38 -7.27 -5.57
C ASP A 131 -12.56 -5.74 -5.48
N ARG A 132 -13.59 -5.25 -4.79
CA ARG A 132 -14.10 -3.89 -5.06
C ARG A 132 -13.48 -2.74 -4.27
N SER A 133 -12.47 -2.98 -3.43
CA SER A 133 -11.88 -1.91 -2.61
C SER A 133 -10.49 -2.21 -2.09
N ILE A 134 -9.76 -3.16 -2.69
CA ILE A 134 -8.42 -3.55 -2.24
C ILE A 134 -7.50 -3.40 -3.42
N LEU A 135 -6.43 -2.61 -3.26
CA LEU A 135 -5.48 -2.36 -4.33
C LEU A 135 -4.11 -2.89 -3.94
N LEU A 136 -3.58 -3.82 -4.74
CA LEU A 136 -2.27 -4.42 -4.55
C LEU A 136 -1.33 -3.96 -5.67
N THR A 137 -0.09 -3.61 -5.30
CA THR A 137 0.95 -3.22 -6.26
C THR A 137 2.35 -3.48 -5.71
N THR A 138 3.35 -3.58 -6.59
CA THR A 138 4.76 -3.66 -6.20
C THR A 138 5.48 -2.35 -6.53
N LYS A 139 6.26 -1.83 -5.58
CA LYS A 139 7.05 -0.60 -5.75
C LYS A 139 8.35 -0.67 -4.94
N ASP A 140 9.45 -0.21 -5.54
CA ASP A 140 10.78 -0.18 -4.91
C ASP A 140 11.21 -1.53 -4.29
N GLY A 141 10.82 -2.64 -4.93
CA GLY A 141 11.08 -3.99 -4.41
C GLY A 141 10.22 -4.39 -3.21
N ARG A 142 9.14 -3.67 -2.92
CA ARG A 142 8.21 -3.87 -1.80
C ARG A 142 6.80 -4.12 -2.33
N LEU A 143 6.02 -4.89 -1.59
CA LEU A 143 4.62 -5.17 -1.92
C LEU A 143 3.71 -4.25 -1.10
N LEU A 144 2.85 -3.50 -1.77
CA LEU A 144 1.94 -2.53 -1.18
C LEU A 144 0.51 -3.05 -1.28
N CYS A 145 -0.25 -2.90 -0.19
CA CYS A 145 -1.68 -3.15 -0.14
C CYS A 145 -2.39 -1.91 0.42
N ILE A 146 -3.29 -1.33 -0.37
CA ILE A 146 -4.11 -0.19 0.01
C ILE A 146 -5.53 -0.69 0.25
N ALA A 147 -6.06 -0.42 1.45
CA ALA A 147 -7.42 -0.77 1.81
C ALA A 147 -8.09 0.38 2.58
N PRO A 148 -9.43 0.43 2.60
CA PRO A 148 -10.16 1.37 3.43
C PRO A 148 -9.83 1.18 4.92
N GLY A 149 -9.72 2.29 5.66
CA GLY A 149 -9.29 2.31 7.06
C GLY A 149 -10.15 1.47 8.02
N HIS A 150 -11.45 1.34 7.71
CA HIS A 150 -12.39 0.52 8.47
C HIS A 150 -12.21 -0.99 8.26
N HIS A 151 -11.42 -1.40 7.27
CA HIS A 151 -11.13 -2.80 6.96
C HIS A 151 -9.74 -3.21 7.43
N THR A 152 -9.42 -3.00 8.70
CA THR A 152 -8.12 -3.37 9.29
C THR A 152 -7.82 -4.87 9.18
N GLU A 153 -8.87 -5.71 9.11
CA GLU A 153 -8.75 -7.16 8.88
C GLU A 153 -8.09 -7.50 7.54
N VAL A 154 -8.34 -6.70 6.49
CA VAL A 154 -7.74 -6.90 5.16
C VAL A 154 -6.23 -6.71 5.24
N LEU A 155 -5.77 -5.62 5.85
CA LEU A 155 -4.34 -5.33 6.00
C LEU A 155 -3.64 -6.34 6.91
N THR A 156 -4.34 -6.81 7.96
CA THR A 156 -3.81 -7.85 8.85
C THR A 156 -3.71 -9.19 8.13
N TYR A 157 -4.69 -9.53 7.28
CA TYR A 157 -4.65 -10.76 6.47
C TYR A 157 -3.57 -10.68 5.39
N PHE A 158 -3.45 -9.53 4.71
CA PHE A 158 -2.34 -9.25 3.79
C PHE A 158 -1.00 -9.46 4.47
N ALA A 159 -0.81 -8.90 5.67
CA ALA A 159 0.44 -9.04 6.41
C ALA A 159 0.79 -10.51 6.70
N LYS A 160 -0.21 -11.31 7.11
CA LYS A 160 -0.03 -12.75 7.31
C LYS A 160 0.35 -13.48 6.03
N GLN A 161 -0.31 -13.19 4.91
CA GLN A 161 -0.03 -13.83 3.62
C GLN A 161 1.33 -13.44 3.06
N ALA A 162 1.68 -12.15 3.13
CA ALA A 162 2.98 -11.64 2.67
C ALA A 162 4.13 -12.22 3.50
N HIS A 163 3.98 -12.27 4.84
CA HIS A 163 4.97 -12.88 5.73
C HIS A 163 5.14 -14.38 5.45
N ALA A 164 4.04 -15.13 5.30
CA ALA A 164 4.09 -16.55 4.99
C ALA A 164 4.72 -16.85 3.61
N ALA A 165 4.52 -15.95 2.64
CA ALA A 165 5.07 -16.11 1.30
C ALA A 165 6.56 -15.70 1.18
N THR A 166 7.10 -14.98 2.16
CA THR A 166 8.51 -14.51 2.16
C THR A 166 9.41 -15.15 3.20
N ASP A 167 8.88 -16.11 3.96
CA ASP A 167 9.62 -16.89 4.96
C ASP A 167 10.44 -16.01 5.92
N GLY A 168 9.81 -14.95 6.45
CA GLY A 168 10.44 -14.03 7.41
C GLY A 168 10.42 -12.54 7.03
N GLY A 169 9.77 -12.14 5.93
CA GLY A 169 9.62 -10.72 5.58
C GLY A 169 8.79 -9.94 6.60
N GLN A 170 9.12 -8.66 6.80
CA GLN A 170 8.39 -7.78 7.71
C GLN A 170 7.31 -7.00 6.97
N VAL A 171 6.20 -6.73 7.66
CA VAL A 171 5.09 -5.94 7.09
C VAL A 171 4.75 -4.79 8.00
N ALA A 172 4.83 -3.55 7.50
CA ALA A 172 4.39 -2.37 8.24
C ALA A 172 3.01 -1.92 7.77
N ILE A 173 2.15 -1.53 8.72
CA ILE A 173 0.81 -1.01 8.48
C ILE A 173 0.76 0.44 8.96
N GLY A 174 0.54 1.36 8.02
CA GLY A 174 0.29 2.76 8.29
C GLY A 174 -1.09 2.99 8.93
N ARG A 175 -1.29 4.15 9.56
CA ARG A 175 -2.60 4.46 10.15
C ARG A 175 -3.62 4.78 9.06
N PRO A 176 -4.92 4.60 9.33
CA PRO A 176 -5.98 5.17 8.52
C PRO A 176 -5.83 6.70 8.45
N GLN A 177 -5.74 7.23 7.24
CA GLN A 177 -5.64 8.67 7.00
C GLN A 177 -6.76 9.11 6.06
N SER A 178 -7.40 10.22 6.40
CA SER A 178 -8.48 10.84 5.62
C SER A 178 -7.92 11.77 4.54
N GLY A 179 -8.69 11.95 3.47
CA GLY A 179 -8.50 13.01 2.49
C GLY A 179 -7.60 12.64 1.30
N PRO A 180 -7.43 13.57 0.36
CA PRO A 180 -6.80 13.30 -0.95
C PRO A 180 -5.34 12.85 -0.86
N GLY A 181 -4.63 13.21 0.20
CA GLY A 181 -3.25 12.77 0.47
C GLY A 181 -3.14 11.61 1.48
N GLY A 182 -4.25 11.07 1.98
CA GLY A 182 -4.23 10.09 3.07
C GLY A 182 -3.47 8.81 2.74
N VAL A 183 -3.57 8.33 1.49
CA VAL A 183 -2.81 7.16 1.03
C VAL A 183 -1.31 7.38 1.10
N VAL A 184 -0.84 8.57 0.67
CA VAL A 184 0.59 8.94 0.70
C VAL A 184 1.09 9.01 2.14
N GLN A 185 0.34 9.68 3.01
CA GLN A 185 0.72 9.81 4.41
C GLN A 185 0.77 8.45 5.12
N SER A 186 -0.22 7.59 4.89
CA SER A 186 -0.23 6.23 5.45
C SER A 186 0.93 5.38 4.92
N TYR A 187 1.29 5.55 3.64
CA TYR A 187 2.45 4.91 3.02
C TYR A 187 3.77 5.37 3.66
N GLU A 188 3.96 6.67 3.84
CA GLU A 188 5.15 7.23 4.51
C GLU A 188 5.27 6.76 5.96
N GLU A 189 4.15 6.68 6.69
CA GLU A 189 4.12 6.13 8.05
C GLU A 189 4.54 4.65 8.09
N ALA A 190 4.11 3.85 7.12
CA ALA A 190 4.50 2.45 7.00
C ALA A 190 6.01 2.30 6.68
N LEU A 191 6.53 3.11 5.75
CA LEU A 191 7.97 3.11 5.44
C LEU A 191 8.81 3.52 6.64
N SER A 192 8.41 4.57 7.36
CA SER A 192 9.10 5.02 8.57
C SER A 192 9.11 3.94 9.65
N SER A 193 8.02 3.16 9.76
CA SER A 193 7.94 2.04 10.71
C SER A 193 8.94 0.92 10.39
N LEU A 194 9.13 0.59 9.11
CA LEU A 194 10.15 -0.38 8.68
C LEU A 194 11.57 0.12 8.99
N GLU A 195 11.86 1.39 8.73
CA GLU A 195 13.16 2.00 9.04
C GLU A 195 13.45 1.99 10.55
N ILE A 196 12.43 2.28 11.37
CA ILE A 196 12.56 2.24 12.84
C ILE A 196 12.82 0.81 13.31
N ALA A 197 12.11 -0.18 12.77
CA ALA A 197 12.32 -1.58 13.12
C ALA A 197 13.73 -2.04 12.77
N GLU A 198 14.23 -1.71 11.58
CA GLU A 198 15.60 -2.02 11.17
C GLU A 198 16.64 -1.38 12.11
N ARG A 199 16.46 -0.10 12.45
CA ARG A 199 17.38 0.63 13.33
C ARG A 199 17.38 0.14 14.78
N LEU A 200 16.25 -0.39 15.24
CA LEU A 200 16.08 -0.92 16.60
C LEU A 200 16.33 -2.42 16.70
N GLY A 201 16.49 -3.12 15.57
CA GLY A 201 16.56 -4.59 15.53
C GLY A 201 15.28 -5.26 16.02
N LEU A 202 14.11 -4.69 15.67
CA LEU A 202 12.83 -5.32 15.97
C LEU A 202 12.58 -6.45 14.97
N ASP A 203 12.33 -7.66 15.46
CA ASP A 203 12.04 -8.84 14.66
C ASP A 203 10.52 -9.12 14.52
N ASP A 204 9.68 -8.16 14.92
CA ASP A 204 8.22 -8.32 14.84
C ASP A 204 7.78 -8.47 13.38
N PRO A 205 7.00 -9.52 13.03
CA PRO A 205 6.61 -9.79 11.66
C PRO A 205 5.62 -8.75 11.12
N VAL A 206 4.86 -8.09 12.01
CA VAL A 206 3.89 -7.06 11.66
C VAL A 206 4.09 -5.84 12.55
N LEU A 207 4.49 -4.73 11.92
CA LEU A 207 4.72 -3.45 12.57
C LEU A 207 3.53 -2.54 12.33
N ARG A 208 3.01 -1.88 13.37
CA ARG A 208 1.94 -0.89 13.22
C ARG A 208 2.52 0.48 13.48
N ALA A 209 2.28 1.41 12.56
CA ALA A 209 2.76 2.78 12.70
C ALA A 209 2.26 3.43 14.00
N ALA A 210 1.04 3.12 14.41
CA ALA A 210 0.45 3.59 15.67
C ALA A 210 1.29 3.25 16.91
N ASP A 211 1.97 2.10 16.92
CA ASP A 211 2.75 1.62 18.06
C ASP A 211 4.16 2.24 18.08
N LEU A 212 4.62 2.75 16.92
CA LEU A 212 5.96 3.29 16.73
C LEU A 212 6.02 4.82 16.69
N LEU A 213 4.89 5.54 16.82
CA LEU A 213 4.82 7.01 16.71
C LEU A 213 5.70 7.79 17.71
N VAL A 214 6.11 7.15 18.81
CA VAL A 214 6.99 7.76 19.80
C VAL A 214 8.41 7.94 19.23
N TYR A 215 8.87 7.01 18.40
CA TYR A 215 10.25 6.98 17.92
C TYR A 215 10.59 8.07 16.88
N PRO A 216 9.74 8.41 15.88
CA PRO A 216 9.99 9.51 14.96
C PRO A 216 10.16 10.85 15.67
N VAL A 217 9.38 11.10 16.71
CA VAL A 217 9.45 12.35 17.50
C VAL A 217 10.79 12.45 18.24
N LEU A 218 11.25 11.34 18.82
CA LEU A 218 12.56 11.28 19.49
C LEU A 218 13.74 11.35 18.51
N ALA A 219 13.58 10.79 17.30
CA ALA A 219 14.63 10.78 16.29
C ALA A 219 14.83 12.14 15.60
N ARG A 220 13.77 12.96 15.51
CA ARG A 220 13.78 14.25 14.80
C ARG A 220 14.58 15.33 15.52
N ASP A 221 14.73 15.22 16.84
CA ASP A 221 15.51 16.16 17.65
C ASP A 221 16.50 15.41 18.54
N ARG A 222 17.41 14.68 17.88
CA ARG A 222 18.47 13.90 18.55
C ARG A 222 19.29 14.75 19.53
N GLN A 223 19.41 16.05 19.24
CA GLN A 223 20.17 17.00 20.05
C GLN A 223 19.36 17.40 21.30
N ALA A 224 18.07 17.73 21.16
CA ALA A 224 17.21 17.94 22.33
C ALA A 224 17.03 16.68 23.18
N MET A 225 17.06 15.47 22.59
CA MET A 225 17.07 14.22 23.36
C MET A 225 18.38 13.95 24.07
N ALA A 226 19.52 14.19 23.43
CA ALA A 226 20.81 14.10 24.10
C ALA A 226 20.88 15.09 25.28
N ASP A 227 20.37 16.31 25.09
CA ASP A 227 20.29 17.33 26.13
C ASP A 227 19.31 16.94 27.25
N LEU A 228 18.14 16.37 26.95
CA LEU A 228 17.21 15.87 27.98
C LEU A 228 17.85 14.72 28.79
N VAL A 229 18.48 13.77 28.12
CA VAL A 229 19.10 12.62 28.77
C VAL A 229 20.30 13.06 29.63
N HIS A 230 21.16 13.95 29.14
CA HIS A 230 22.34 14.39 29.89
C HIS A 230 22.03 15.43 30.96
N ASN A 231 21.16 16.40 30.68
CA ASN A 231 20.96 17.55 31.57
C ASN A 231 19.79 17.37 32.55
N THR A 232 18.83 16.50 32.26
CA THR A 232 17.68 16.25 33.16
C THR A 232 17.63 14.83 33.73
N LEU A 233 17.96 13.79 32.96
CA LEU A 233 17.96 12.41 33.48
C LEU A 233 19.32 11.99 34.07
N GLY A 234 20.43 12.51 33.56
CA GLY A 234 21.79 12.30 34.09
C GLY A 234 22.00 12.74 35.54
N PRO A 235 21.43 13.87 35.98
CA PRO A 235 21.46 14.26 37.39
C PRO A 235 20.60 13.36 38.29
N LEU A 236 19.56 12.71 37.74
CA LEU A 236 18.68 11.81 38.50
C LEU A 236 19.30 10.44 38.74
N THR A 237 20.22 9.99 37.89
CA THR A 237 20.97 8.74 38.11
C THR A 237 22.09 8.88 39.15
N THR A 238 22.56 10.12 39.37
CA THR A 238 23.55 10.46 40.41
C THR A 238 22.90 10.95 41.69
N ALA A 239 21.62 11.34 41.66
CA ALA A 239 20.79 11.55 42.85
C ALA A 239 20.50 10.22 43.56
N ARG A 240 21.50 9.70 44.28
CA ARG A 240 21.30 8.64 45.28
C ARG A 240 20.53 9.22 46.46
N GLY A 241 19.21 9.23 46.33
CA GLY A 241 18.26 9.51 47.40
C GLY A 241 16.89 9.13 46.89
N GLY A 242 16.34 8.02 47.42
CA GLY A 242 15.03 7.49 47.01
C GLY A 242 13.90 8.51 47.13
N ALA A 243 12.76 8.16 46.52
CA ALA A 243 11.58 9.00 46.41
C ALA A 243 11.08 9.52 47.77
N GLU A 244 11.49 10.73 48.15
CA GLU A 244 10.64 11.58 48.96
C GLU A 244 9.89 12.56 48.05
N PRO A 245 8.55 12.64 48.16
CA PRO A 245 7.74 13.48 47.29
C PRO A 245 8.10 14.96 47.46
N CYS A 246 8.46 15.62 46.36
CA CYS A 246 8.60 17.08 46.31
C CYS A 246 7.21 17.72 46.35
N TRP A 247 6.57 17.71 47.52
CA TRP A 247 5.40 18.54 47.79
C TRP A 247 5.81 19.66 48.72
N THR A 248 5.52 20.87 48.25
CA THR A 248 5.48 22.16 48.97
C THR A 248 6.80 22.89 49.22
N ARG A 249 7.04 23.89 48.35
CA ARG A 249 7.56 25.17 48.84
C ARG A 249 6.80 26.33 48.19
N SER A 250 5.71 26.71 48.85
CA SER A 250 5.07 28.02 48.68
C SER A 250 6.04 29.14 49.12
N PRO A 251 6.12 30.27 48.41
CA PRO A 251 6.80 31.45 48.93
C PRO A 251 5.86 32.20 49.89
N ARG A 252 6.18 32.15 51.19
CA ARG A 252 5.61 33.07 52.19
C ARG A 252 6.17 34.48 51.97
N THR A 253 5.25 35.42 51.90
CA THR A 253 5.40 36.87 52.01
C THR A 253 5.95 37.31 53.37
N SER A 254 6.86 38.28 53.37
CA SER A 254 7.09 39.26 54.46
C SER A 254 7.84 40.46 53.86
N THR A 255 7.16 41.53 53.46
CA THR A 255 6.86 42.73 54.26
C THR A 255 8.10 43.47 54.77
N GLN A 256 8.48 44.55 54.09
CA GLN A 256 9.04 45.74 54.73
C GLN A 256 8.54 46.99 54.01
N ALA A 257 7.75 47.78 54.74
CA ALA A 257 7.39 49.15 54.41
C ALA A 257 8.44 50.10 55.01
N VAL A 258 8.71 51.22 54.34
CA VAL A 258 8.72 52.61 54.88
C VAL A 258 9.25 53.58 53.80
N SER A 259 8.29 54.35 53.24
CA SER A 259 8.26 55.77 52.78
C SER A 259 9.44 56.73 53.08
N PRO A 260 9.40 58.02 52.63
CA PRO A 260 8.91 58.62 51.37
C PRO A 260 9.84 59.76 50.83
N ARG A 261 9.63 60.26 49.59
CA ARG A 261 9.45 61.71 49.26
C ARG A 261 9.73 62.07 47.79
N ARG A 262 8.75 62.84 47.27
CA ARG A 262 8.84 64.00 46.34
C ARG A 262 9.22 63.78 44.87
N ARG A 263 8.16 63.75 44.06
CA ARG A 263 7.96 64.50 42.79
C ARG A 263 8.36 66.00 42.94
N PRO A 264 8.51 66.84 41.87
CA PRO A 264 7.81 66.75 40.58
C PRO A 264 8.55 67.24 39.30
N GLY A 265 7.88 67.07 38.16
CA GLY A 265 8.01 67.91 36.96
C GLY A 265 8.94 67.35 35.89
N GLY A 266 8.59 67.34 34.61
CA GLY A 266 7.42 67.87 33.91
C GLY A 266 7.48 67.47 32.44
N CYS A 267 6.33 67.58 31.78
CA CYS A 267 6.10 67.31 30.37
C CYS A 267 7.02 68.13 29.44
N ARG A 268 7.46 67.51 28.35
CA ARG A 268 7.06 67.86 26.98
C ARG A 268 7.40 66.73 26.03
#